data_AF-A0A9X9L8L8-F1
#
_entry.id   AF-A0A9X9L8L8-F1
#
_cell.length_a   1.000
_cell.length_b   1.000
_cell.length_c   1.000
_cell.angle_alpha   90.00
_cell.angle_beta   90.00
_cell.angle_gamma   90.00
#
_symmetry.space_group_name_H-M   'P 1'
#
loop_
_entity.id
_entity.type
_entity.pdbx_description
1 polymer ?
#
loop_
_entity_poly.entity_id
_entity_poly.type
_entity_poly.pdbx_seq_one_letter_code
_entity_poly.pdbx_strand_id
1 'polypeptide(L)'
;MFWGCFAGPEKDPCLFWEKERGSINSQNYCEEIVPLIDGLVSMRPWLSVMEDNASSHTAASTIEDMSQRLLQPIFWPANSPDLNPIEAV
;
A
#
# COMPACT_ATOMS: atom_id res chain seq x y z
N MET A 1 -11.30 2.00 -9.81
CA MET A 1 -10.01 1.31 -9.53
C MET A 1 -10.22 0.45 -8.29
N PHE A 2 -9.37 -0.53 -8.02
CA PHE A 2 -9.46 -1.34 -6.82
C PHE A 2 -8.09 -1.30 -6.14
N TRP A 3 -8.07 -1.01 -4.85
CA TRP A 3 -6.89 -1.18 -4.01
C TRP A 3 -7.16 -2.36 -3.08
N GLY A 4 -6.16 -3.20 -2.87
CA GLY A 4 -6.28 -4.32 -1.94
C GLY A 4 -4.91 -4.83 -1.54
N CYS A 5 -4.87 -5.50 -0.40
CA CYS A 5 -3.68 -6.15 0.11
C CYS A 5 -3.98 -7.57 0.59
N PHE A 6 -2.93 -8.34 0.82
CA PHE A 6 -3.02 -9.70 1.34
C PHE A 6 -1.73 -10.08 2.06
N ALA A 7 -1.82 -11.09 2.93
CA ALA A 7 -0.69 -11.67 3.62
C ALA A 7 -0.79 -13.21 3.54
N GLY A 8 0.16 -13.82 2.83
CA GLY A 8 0.11 -15.26 2.58
C GLY A 8 -1.17 -15.66 1.83
N PRO A 9 -1.99 -16.60 2.35
CA PRO A 9 -3.24 -17.01 1.72
C PRO A 9 -4.44 -16.11 2.08
N GLU A 10 -4.29 -15.16 3.00
CA GLU A 10 -5.39 -14.36 3.55
C GLU A 10 -5.56 -13.06 2.79
N LYS A 11 -6.80 -12.77 2.37
CA LYS A 11 -7.18 -11.44 1.87
C LYS A 11 -7.27 -10.49 3.05
N ASP A 12 -6.71 -9.30 2.87
CA ASP A 12 -6.69 -8.24 3.87
C ASP A 12 -7.52 -7.04 3.38
N PRO A 13 -7.52 -5.87 4.08
CA PRO A 13 -8.34 -4.74 3.68
C PRO A 13 -8.24 -4.40 2.20
N CYS A 14 -9.39 -4.04 1.64
CA CYS A 14 -9.49 -3.59 0.28
C CYS A 14 -10.47 -2.42 0.18
N LEU A 15 -10.31 -1.64 -0.88
CA LEU A 15 -11.07 -0.43 -1.15
C LEU A 15 -11.46 -0.40 -2.62
N PHE A 16 -12.76 -0.36 -2.89
CA PHE A 16 -13.25 0.01 -4.20
C PHE A 16 -13.08 1.51 -4.38
N TRP A 17 -12.27 1.90 -5.35
CA TRP A 17 -12.04 3.30 -5.69
C TRP A 17 -13.02 3.73 -6.78
N GLU A 18 -14.05 4.46 -6.37
CA GLU A 18 -15.12 4.98 -7.25
C GLU A 18 -14.55 5.86 -8.37
N LYS A 19 -15.16 5.80 -9.56
CA LYS A 19 -14.63 6.48 -10.75
C LYS A 19 -14.67 8.00 -10.60
N GLU A 20 -15.66 8.49 -9.88
CA GLU A 20 -15.94 9.88 -9.58
C GLU A 20 -14.83 10.52 -8.73
N ARG A 21 -14.05 9.69 -7.99
CA ARG A 21 -12.90 10.13 -7.18
C ARG A 21 -11.61 10.33 -7.99
N GLY A 22 -11.61 10.00 -9.29
CA GLY A 22 -10.41 10.10 -10.13
C GLY A 22 -9.35 9.05 -9.80
N SER A 23 -8.08 9.38 -10.02
CA SER A 23 -6.95 8.48 -9.73
C SER A 23 -6.50 8.56 -8.27
N ILE A 24 -5.88 7.50 -7.77
CA ILE A 24 -5.16 7.52 -6.50
C ILE A 24 -3.92 8.41 -6.67
N ASN A 25 -3.72 9.37 -5.76
CA ASN A 25 -2.56 10.25 -5.66
C ASN A 25 -2.01 10.15 -4.23
N SER A 26 -0.89 10.80 -3.93
CA SER A 26 -0.29 10.68 -2.60
C SER A 26 -1.18 11.17 -1.46
N GLN A 27 -1.96 12.25 -1.68
CA GLN A 27 -2.87 12.77 -0.66
C GLN A 27 -3.93 11.73 -0.29
N ASN A 28 -4.67 11.22 -1.28
CA ASN A 28 -5.74 10.27 -1.01
C ASN A 28 -5.21 8.87 -0.63
N TYR A 29 -3.98 8.54 -1.01
CA TYR A 29 -3.28 7.36 -0.51
C TYR A 29 -3.01 7.47 1.00
N CYS A 30 -2.45 8.58 1.46
CA CYS A 30 -2.25 8.87 2.89
C CYS A 30 -3.56 8.91 3.68
N GLU A 31 -4.62 9.51 3.13
CA GLU A 31 -5.88 9.70 3.84
C GLU A 31 -6.71 8.42 3.95
N GLU A 32 -6.71 7.57 2.92
CA GLU A 32 -7.67 6.46 2.81
C GLU A 32 -7.01 5.07 2.88
N ILE A 33 -5.74 4.94 2.45
CA ILE A 33 -5.08 3.65 2.29
C ILE A 33 -4.02 3.39 3.37
N VAL A 34 -3.12 4.34 3.64
CA VAL A 34 -2.10 4.20 4.69
C VAL A 34 -2.71 3.82 6.06
N PRO A 35 -3.88 4.36 6.49
CA PRO A 35 -4.51 3.96 7.75
C PRO A 35 -4.97 2.49 7.76
N LEU A 36 -5.34 1.94 6.60
CA LEU A 36 -5.70 0.52 6.48
C LEU A 36 -4.46 -0.36 6.65
N ILE A 37 -3.34 0.03 6.04
CA ILE A 37 -2.05 -0.66 6.19
C ILE A 37 -1.58 -0.60 7.65
N ASP A 38 -1.64 0.58 8.26
CA ASP A 38 -1.26 0.82 9.66
C ASP A 38 -2.09 -0.04 10.62
N GLY A 39 -3.41 -0.07 10.45
CA GLY A 39 -4.28 -0.94 11.25
C GLY A 39 -3.93 -2.41 11.09
N LEU A 40 -3.60 -2.84 9.88
CA LEU A 40 -3.22 -4.22 9.59
C LEU A 40 -1.92 -4.63 10.27
N VAL A 41 -0.87 -3.80 10.13
CA VAL A 41 0.45 -4.05 10.72
C VAL A 41 0.38 -3.91 12.24
N SER A 42 -0.41 -2.97 12.77
CA SER A 42 -0.65 -2.85 14.21
C SER A 42 -1.26 -4.12 14.82
N MET A 43 -2.16 -4.80 14.09
CA MET A 43 -2.74 -6.08 14.53
C MET A 43 -1.79 -7.27 14.32
N ARG A 44 -0.91 -7.21 13.31
CA ARG A 44 0.02 -8.28 12.93
C ARG A 44 1.44 -7.70 12.76
N PRO A 45 2.13 -7.35 13.85
CA PRO A 45 3.37 -6.56 13.82
C PRO A 45 4.59 -7.29 13.24
N TRP A 46 4.46 -8.58 12.94
CA TRP A 46 5.49 -9.35 12.23
C TRP A 46 5.40 -9.22 10.70
N LEU A 47 4.36 -8.57 10.17
CA LEU A 47 4.24 -8.32 8.74
C LEU A 47 5.12 -7.14 8.32
N SER A 48 5.65 -7.22 7.10
CA SER A 48 6.34 -6.11 6.45
C SER A 48 5.52 -5.61 5.27
N VAL A 49 5.46 -4.30 5.08
CA VAL A 49 4.74 -3.70 3.95
C VAL A 49 5.55 -3.92 2.68
N MET A 50 4.87 -4.33 1.62
CA MET A 50 5.43 -4.47 0.28
C MET A 50 4.50 -3.75 -0.69
N GLU A 51 5.06 -2.82 -1.46
CA GLU A 51 4.37 -2.06 -2.52
C GLU A 51 5.38 -1.69 -3.61
N ASP A 52 4.89 -1.42 -4.82
CA ASP A 52 5.74 -0.97 -5.91
C ASP A 52 6.11 0.52 -5.78
N ASN A 53 6.97 1.01 -6.69
CA ASN A 53 7.41 2.40 -6.67
C ASN A 53 6.45 3.36 -7.40
N ALA A 54 5.13 3.14 -7.33
CA ALA A 54 4.17 4.11 -7.87
C ALA A 54 4.39 5.50 -7.27
N SER A 55 4.04 6.55 -8.02
CA SER A 55 4.29 7.94 -7.59
C SER A 55 3.55 8.31 -6.30
N SER A 56 2.40 7.68 -6.02
CA SER A 56 1.68 7.83 -4.75
C SER A 56 2.41 7.19 -3.57
N HIS A 57 3.10 6.07 -3.77
CA HIS A 57 3.83 5.35 -2.72
C HIS A 57 5.12 6.05 -2.35
N THR A 58 5.83 6.55 -3.37
CA THR A 58 7.17 7.18 -3.22
C THR A 58 7.12 8.69 -3.00
N ALA A 59 5.94 9.29 -2.96
CA ALA A 59 5.79 10.71 -2.64
C ALA A 59 6.31 11.03 -1.24
N ALA A 60 6.93 12.20 -1.07
CA ALA A 60 7.49 12.62 0.22
C ALA A 60 6.44 12.61 1.36
N SER A 61 5.19 13.00 1.07
CA SER A 61 4.09 12.96 2.03
C SER A 61 3.77 11.53 2.50
N THR A 62 3.82 10.57 1.58
CA THR A 62 3.52 9.16 1.88
C THR A 62 4.63 8.53 2.70
N ILE A 63 5.89 8.79 2.31
CA ILE A 63 7.06 8.32 3.07
C ILE A 63 7.04 8.89 4.49
N GLU A 64 6.70 10.17 4.66
CA GLU A 64 6.60 10.81 5.97
C GLU A 64 5.46 10.22 6.81
N ASP A 65 4.25 10.07 6.25
CA ASP A 65 3.10 9.48 6.95
C ASP A 65 3.36 8.03 7.39
N MET A 66 3.91 7.21 6.50
CA MET A 66 4.33 5.85 6.86
C MET A 66 5.41 5.84 7.95
N SER A 67 6.41 6.72 7.86
CA SER A 67 7.45 6.82 8.88
C SER A 67 6.90 7.23 10.24
N GLN A 68 5.93 8.14 10.30
CA GLN A 68 5.27 8.55 11.55
C GLN A 68 4.48 7.40 12.19
N ARG A 69 3.98 6.47 11.36
CA ARG A 69 3.29 5.25 11.78
C ARG A 69 4.22 4.05 12.01
N LEU A 70 5.54 4.26 11.95
CA LEU A 70 6.55 3.21 12.07
C LEU A 70 6.43 2.11 11.00
N LEU A 71 5.81 2.43 9.86
CA LEU A 71 5.75 1.57 8.70
C LEU A 71 7.01 1.78 7.85
N GLN A 72 7.74 0.70 7.60
CA GLN A 72 8.89 0.69 6.71
C GLN A 72 8.68 -0.34 5.60
N PRO A 73 8.20 0.09 4.41
CA PRO A 73 8.10 -0.78 3.26
C PRO A 73 9.45 -1.39 2.89
N ILE A 74 9.44 -2.64 2.40
CA ILE A 74 10.64 -3.29 1.88
C ILE A 74 11.09 -2.62 0.59
N PHE A 75 12.37 -2.77 0.26
CA PHE A 75 12.90 -2.31 -1.02
C PHE A 75 12.19 -3.01 -2.20
N TRP A 76 11.77 -2.21 -3.18
CA TRP A 76 11.17 -2.71 -4.42
C TRP A 76 12.00 -2.33 -5.66
N PRO A 77 12.45 -3.29 -6.48
CA PRO A 77 13.15 -2.99 -7.72
C PRO A 77 12.21 -2.43 -8.79
N ALA A 78 12.69 -1.44 -9.55
CA ALA A 78 11.91 -0.82 -10.62
C ALA A 78 11.63 -1.79 -11.78
N ASN A 79 10.43 -1.71 -12.36
CA ASN A 79 9.97 -2.55 -13.48
C ASN A 79 10.01 -4.06 -13.20
N SER A 80 9.71 -4.48 -11.97
CA SER A 80 9.71 -5.89 -11.56
C SER A 80 8.32 -6.40 -11.18
N PRO A 81 7.31 -6.35 -12.09
CA PRO A 81 5.97 -6.85 -11.79
C PRO A 81 5.97 -8.37 -11.54
N ASP A 82 6.95 -9.10 -12.08
CA ASP A 82 7.15 -10.54 -11.88
C ASP A 82 7.44 -10.92 -10.43
N LEU A 83 7.97 -9.97 -9.64
CA LEU A 83 8.19 -10.17 -8.22
C LEU A 83 6.94 -9.87 -7.39
N ASN A 84 5.90 -9.25 -7.96
CA ASN A 84 4.73 -8.80 -7.22
C ASN A 84 3.67 -9.90 -7.17
N PRO A 85 3.43 -10.53 -6.01
CA PRO A 85 2.47 -11.62 -5.92
C PRO A 85 1.05 -11.22 -6.33
N ILE A 86 0.67 -9.93 -6.27
CA ILE A 86 -0.68 -9.47 -6.66
C ILE A 86 -0.89 -9.45 -8.19
N GLU A 87 0.18 -9.31 -8.97
CA GLU A 87 0.11 -9.26 -10.45
C GLU A 87 -0.09 -10.65 -11.06
N ALA A 88 0.17 -11.70 -10.28
CA ALA A 88 0.02 -13.09 -10.67
C ALA A 88 -1.36 -13.69 -10.31
N VAL A 89 -2.27 -12.89 -9.73
CA VAL A 89 -3.60 -13.32 -9.26
C VAL A 89 -4.67 -13.08 -10.31
#